data_AF-A0A9D8P5S9-F1
#
_entry.id   AF-A0A9D8P5S9-F1
#
_cell.length_a   1.000
_cell.length_b   1.000
_cell.length_c   1.000
_cell.angle_alpha   90.00
_cell.angle_beta   90.00
_cell.angle_gamma   90.00
#
_symmetry.space_group_name_H-M   'P 1'
#
loop_
_entity.id
_entity.type
_entity.pdbx_description
1 polymer ?
#
loop_
_entity_poly.entity_id
_entity_poly.type
_entity_poly.pdbx_seq_one_letter_code
_entity_poly.pdbx_strand_id
1 'polypeptide(L)'
;MSLGIKTATGVPIQFIPAKPRPRGAARRRRKDEHDYELRIFNHGEVSTRSRNWHDFFNALVWMTYPATKAALNARQIAARVPGIVRTREQDRLTMFDEGGVITVVAEDGSVITRHIIGHAIFELICQKQLPVRGMQLVVPTNELQPEGVASWQGPALTADLDRIVATKIRNQVFTTSHASCLITN
;
A
#
# COMPACT_ATOMS: atom_id res chain seq x y z
N MET A 1 12.29 -9.24 -18.10
CA MET A 1 13.02 -8.30 -17.23
C MET A 1 12.47 -8.46 -15.82
N SER A 2 13.31 -8.77 -14.84
CA SER A 2 12.91 -8.74 -13.43
C SER A 2 12.89 -7.28 -12.99
N LEU A 3 11.77 -6.78 -12.48
CA LEU A 3 11.62 -5.40 -11.98
C LEU A 3 12.43 -5.14 -10.71
N GLY A 4 13.18 -6.14 -10.18
CA GLY A 4 13.95 -6.02 -8.95
C GLY A 4 13.11 -5.95 -7.67
N ILE A 5 11.77 -5.94 -7.79
CA ILE A 5 10.81 -5.90 -6.70
C ILE A 5 10.83 -7.23 -5.97
N LYS A 6 10.86 -7.19 -4.63
CA LYS A 6 10.92 -8.37 -3.77
C LYS A 6 9.98 -8.23 -2.58
N THR A 7 9.54 -9.36 -2.05
CA THR A 7 8.89 -9.46 -0.74
C THR A 7 9.87 -9.06 0.37
N ALA A 8 9.38 -8.88 1.60
CA ALA A 8 10.25 -8.66 2.76
C ALA A 8 11.20 -9.82 3.05
N THR A 9 10.88 -11.03 2.58
CA THR A 9 11.70 -12.25 2.68
C THR A 9 12.68 -12.39 1.52
N GLY A 10 12.71 -11.44 0.57
CA GLY A 10 13.64 -11.43 -0.56
C GLY A 10 13.17 -12.22 -1.79
N VAL A 11 11.94 -12.76 -1.77
CA VAL A 11 11.36 -13.48 -2.90
C VAL A 11 10.95 -12.48 -3.99
N PRO A 12 11.35 -12.68 -5.26
CA PRO A 12 10.96 -11.76 -6.34
C PRO A 12 9.44 -11.69 -6.53
N ILE A 13 8.90 -10.48 -6.68
CA ILE A 13 7.47 -10.28 -6.98
C ILE A 13 7.19 -10.64 -8.44
N GLN A 14 6.13 -11.41 -8.65
CA GLN A 14 5.62 -11.79 -9.95
C GLN A 14 4.10 -11.63 -9.98
N PHE A 15 3.58 -11.01 -11.05
CA PHE A 15 2.15 -10.89 -11.29
C PHE A 15 1.66 -12.12 -12.05
N ILE A 16 0.80 -12.91 -11.41
CA ILE A 16 0.27 -14.14 -11.99
C ILE A 16 -1.23 -14.00 -12.28
N PRO A 17 -1.76 -14.64 -13.33
CA PRO A 17 -3.20 -14.67 -13.56
C PRO A 17 -3.95 -15.29 -12.37
N ALA A 18 -4.99 -14.61 -11.88
CA ALA A 18 -5.85 -15.13 -10.84
C ALA A 18 -6.64 -16.35 -11.35
N LYS A 19 -6.68 -17.42 -10.55
CA LYS A 19 -7.47 -18.61 -10.87
C LYS A 19 -8.97 -18.24 -10.95
N PRO A 20 -9.71 -18.68 -11.97
CA PRO A 20 -11.14 -18.45 -12.05
C PRO A 20 -11.83 -18.99 -10.81
N ARG A 21 -12.70 -18.18 -10.20
CA ARG A 21 -13.50 -18.63 -9.06
C ARG A 21 -14.53 -19.66 -9.57
N PRO A 22 -14.64 -20.86 -8.98
CA PRO A 22 -15.65 -21.84 -9.40
C PRO A 22 -17.05 -21.24 -9.32
N ARG A 23 -17.88 -21.48 -10.33
CA ARG A 23 -19.30 -21.05 -10.32
C ARG A 23 -20.00 -21.71 -9.13
N GLY A 24 -20.70 -20.93 -8.31
CA GLY A 24 -21.41 -21.42 -7.13
C GLY A 24 -20.57 -21.54 -5.85
N ALA A 25 -19.26 -21.24 -5.89
CA ALA A 25 -18.49 -21.12 -4.67
C ALA A 25 -19.01 -19.95 -3.84
N ALA A 26 -19.60 -20.24 -2.67
CA ALA A 26 -20.04 -19.24 -1.70
C ALA A 26 -18.95 -18.17 -1.50
N ARG A 27 -19.36 -16.93 -1.20
CA ARG A 27 -18.52 -15.74 -1.02
C ARG A 27 -17.59 -15.88 0.21
N ARG A 28 -16.68 -16.85 0.23
CA ARG A 28 -15.60 -17.00 1.21
C ARG A 28 -14.46 -16.03 0.93
N ARG A 29 -14.78 -14.74 0.71
CA ARG A 29 -13.81 -13.68 0.40
C ARG A 29 -12.64 -13.63 1.37
N ARG A 30 -12.87 -13.95 2.65
CA ARG A 30 -11.88 -13.83 3.72
C ARG A 30 -10.78 -14.89 3.67
N LYS A 31 -11.11 -16.15 3.36
CA LYS A 31 -10.10 -17.20 3.17
C LYS A 31 -9.23 -16.85 1.96
N ASP A 32 -9.87 -16.37 0.90
CA ASP A 32 -9.16 -15.97 -0.32
C ASP A 32 -8.18 -14.82 -0.07
N GLU A 33 -8.55 -13.84 0.77
CA GLU A 33 -7.67 -12.73 1.17
C GLU A 33 -6.49 -13.20 2.04
N HIS A 34 -6.73 -14.13 2.97
CA HIS A 34 -5.66 -14.73 3.77
C HIS A 34 -4.67 -15.53 2.92
N ASP A 35 -5.19 -16.36 2.02
CA ASP A 35 -4.41 -17.16 1.10
C ASP A 35 -3.66 -16.25 0.11
N TYR A 36 -4.24 -15.11 -0.27
CA TYR A 36 -3.62 -14.10 -1.12
C TYR A 36 -2.41 -13.44 -0.45
N GLU A 37 -2.56 -12.87 0.76
CA GLU A 37 -1.44 -12.22 1.47
C GLU A 37 -0.32 -13.22 1.76
N LEU A 38 -0.66 -14.46 2.13
CA LEU A 38 0.33 -15.49 2.42
C LEU A 38 1.08 -15.94 1.16
N ARG A 39 0.37 -16.04 0.04
CA ARG A 39 0.98 -16.36 -1.27
C ARG A 39 1.99 -15.30 -1.68
N ILE A 40 1.65 -14.01 -1.54
CA ILE A 40 2.60 -12.93 -1.82
C ILE A 40 3.80 -13.07 -0.91
N PHE A 41 3.60 -13.26 0.40
CA PHE A 41 4.70 -13.30 1.36
C PHE A 41 5.67 -14.47 1.12
N ASN A 42 5.14 -15.67 0.85
CA ASN A 42 5.93 -16.89 0.70
C ASN A 42 6.51 -17.08 -0.71
N HIS A 43 5.77 -16.66 -1.74
CA HIS A 43 6.07 -17.00 -3.14
C HIS A 43 6.25 -15.77 -4.04
N GLY A 44 6.03 -14.57 -3.54
CA GLY A 44 6.08 -13.34 -4.34
C GLY A 44 4.96 -13.23 -5.39
N GLU A 45 3.95 -14.09 -5.32
CA GLU A 45 2.93 -14.20 -6.36
C GLU A 45 1.74 -13.28 -6.10
N VAL A 46 1.68 -12.17 -6.82
CA VAL A 46 0.55 -11.23 -6.80
C VAL A 46 -0.49 -11.68 -7.82
N SER A 47 -1.62 -12.19 -7.35
CA SER A 47 -2.69 -12.68 -8.23
C SER A 47 -3.47 -11.52 -8.85
N THR A 48 -3.59 -11.50 -10.18
CA THR A 48 -4.19 -10.40 -10.96
C THR A 48 -5.31 -10.92 -11.86
N ARG A 49 -6.49 -10.28 -11.82
CA ARG A 49 -7.65 -10.65 -12.64
C ARG A 49 -7.62 -9.88 -13.95
N SER A 50 -8.07 -10.52 -15.03
CA SER A 50 -8.23 -9.86 -16.33
C SER A 50 -9.28 -8.75 -16.24
N ARG A 51 -8.96 -7.58 -16.81
CA ARG A 51 -9.83 -6.39 -16.87
C ARG A 51 -10.33 -5.95 -15.49
N ASN A 52 -9.42 -5.83 -14.53
CA ASN A 52 -9.74 -5.40 -13.18
C ASN A 52 -8.91 -4.15 -12.80
N TRP A 53 -9.58 -3.02 -12.60
CA TRP A 53 -8.94 -1.75 -12.26
C TRP A 53 -8.19 -1.81 -10.93
N HIS A 54 -8.79 -2.44 -9.93
CA HIS A 54 -8.20 -2.61 -8.62
C HIS A 54 -6.84 -3.34 -8.69
N ASP A 55 -6.80 -4.49 -9.38
CA ASP A 55 -5.58 -5.28 -9.54
C ASP A 55 -4.53 -4.55 -10.37
N PHE A 56 -4.95 -3.75 -11.38
CA PHE A 56 -4.05 -2.91 -12.17
C PHE A 56 -3.38 -1.82 -11.33
N PHE A 57 -4.15 -1.06 -10.55
CA PHE A 57 -3.59 -0.03 -9.66
C PHE A 57 -2.76 -0.64 -8.54
N ASN A 58 -3.16 -1.79 -8.00
CA ASN A 58 -2.34 -2.52 -7.04
C ASN A 58 -0.98 -2.89 -7.64
N ALA A 59 -0.93 -3.32 -8.90
CA ALA A 59 0.32 -3.60 -9.60
C ALA A 59 1.18 -2.34 -9.79
N LEU A 60 0.57 -1.21 -10.18
CA LEU A 60 1.27 0.07 -10.27
C LEU A 60 1.87 0.51 -8.92
N VAL A 61 1.12 0.36 -7.83
CA VAL A 61 1.61 0.68 -6.48
C VAL A 61 2.76 -0.24 -6.08
N TRP A 62 2.70 -1.54 -6.38
CA TRP A 62 3.83 -2.46 -6.18
C TRP A 62 5.10 -2.03 -6.94
N MET A 63 4.96 -1.45 -8.13
CA MET A 63 6.10 -0.96 -8.92
C MET A 63 6.64 0.38 -8.44
N THR A 64 5.77 1.27 -7.95
CA THR A 64 6.14 2.62 -7.50
C THR A 64 6.62 2.63 -6.04
N TYR A 65 6.02 1.81 -5.18
CA TYR A 65 6.28 1.72 -3.74
C TYR A 65 6.57 0.28 -3.29
N PRO A 66 7.61 -0.37 -3.87
CA PRO A 66 7.91 -1.77 -3.61
C PRO A 66 8.24 -2.06 -2.15
N ALA A 67 9.02 -1.21 -1.47
CA ALA A 67 9.40 -1.42 -0.08
C ALA A 67 8.19 -1.29 0.85
N THR A 68 7.30 -0.33 0.59
CA THR A 68 6.07 -0.10 1.34
C THR A 68 5.12 -1.28 1.21
N LYS A 69 4.86 -1.75 -0.01
CA LYS A 69 3.98 -2.91 -0.25
C LYS A 69 4.56 -4.20 0.35
N ALA A 70 5.88 -4.40 0.25
CA ALA A 70 6.55 -5.52 0.93
C ALA A 70 6.42 -5.44 2.45
N ALA A 71 6.55 -4.24 3.04
CA ALA A 71 6.39 -4.03 4.47
C ALA A 71 4.93 -4.26 4.91
N LEU A 72 3.94 -3.77 4.15
CA LEU A 72 2.52 -4.00 4.42
C LEU A 72 2.19 -5.49 4.41
N ASN A 73 2.59 -6.20 3.36
CA ASN A 73 2.35 -7.63 3.24
C ASN A 73 3.00 -8.42 4.40
N ALA A 74 4.27 -8.14 4.72
CA ALA A 74 4.94 -8.78 5.85
C ALA A 74 4.25 -8.51 7.19
N ARG A 75 3.80 -7.27 7.40
CA ARG A 75 3.10 -6.87 8.61
C ARG A 75 1.70 -7.51 8.70
N GLN A 76 1.00 -7.65 7.58
CA GLN A 76 -0.27 -8.39 7.49
C GLN A 76 -0.13 -9.85 7.92
N ILE A 77 1.00 -10.49 7.63
CA ILE A 77 1.32 -11.84 8.11
C ILE A 77 1.68 -11.84 9.60
N ALA A 78 2.54 -10.91 10.04
CA ALA A 78 2.99 -10.82 11.42
C ALA A 78 1.87 -10.47 12.41
N ALA A 79 0.87 -9.70 11.98
CA ALA A 79 -0.28 -9.27 12.78
C ALA A 79 -1.36 -10.36 12.93
N ARG A 80 -1.14 -11.57 12.40
CA ARG A 80 -2.08 -12.70 12.54
C ARG A 80 -1.99 -13.30 13.94
N VAL A 81 -3.16 -13.65 14.47
CA VAL A 81 -3.27 -14.34 15.77
C VAL A 81 -4.12 -15.60 15.57
N PRO A 82 -3.65 -16.80 15.98
CA PRO A 82 -4.43 -18.03 15.84
C PRO A 82 -5.83 -17.91 16.47
N GLY A 83 -6.85 -18.38 15.74
CA GLY A 83 -8.25 -18.29 16.18
C GLY A 83 -8.89 -16.90 16.03
N ILE A 84 -8.11 -15.85 15.73
CA ILE A 84 -8.64 -14.51 15.43
C ILE A 84 -8.73 -14.33 13.92
N VAL A 85 -9.94 -14.03 13.43
CA VAL A 85 -10.22 -13.88 12.00
C VAL A 85 -9.53 -12.66 11.39
N ARG A 86 -9.44 -11.55 12.14
CA ARG A 86 -8.74 -10.33 11.74
C ARG A 86 -8.42 -9.50 12.98
N THR A 87 -7.20 -9.02 13.07
CA THR A 87 -6.81 -8.11 14.17
C THR A 87 -7.07 -6.65 13.78
N ARG A 88 -7.21 -5.79 14.80
CA ARG A 88 -7.33 -4.33 14.58
C ARG A 88 -6.15 -3.76 13.78
N GLU A 89 -4.99 -4.39 13.90
CA GLU A 89 -3.81 -4.02 13.14
C GLU A 89 -3.99 -4.36 11.65
N GLN A 90 -4.43 -5.57 11.32
CA GLN A 90 -4.73 -5.97 9.94
C GLN A 90 -5.80 -5.07 9.29
N ASP A 91 -6.82 -4.65 10.06
CA ASP A 91 -7.81 -3.68 9.58
C ASP A 91 -7.17 -2.35 9.17
N ARG A 92 -6.31 -1.79 10.03
CA ARG A 92 -5.60 -0.53 9.75
C ARG A 92 -4.62 -0.64 8.58
N LEU A 93 -3.87 -1.74 8.52
CA LEU A 93 -2.95 -2.01 7.42
C LEU A 93 -3.69 -2.09 6.08
N THR A 94 -4.86 -2.72 6.05
CA THR A 94 -5.68 -2.79 4.83
C THR A 94 -6.27 -1.43 4.46
N MET A 95 -6.76 -0.68 5.45
CA MET A 95 -7.28 0.67 5.21
C MET A 95 -6.21 1.59 4.62
N PHE A 96 -4.95 1.43 5.03
CA PHE A 96 -3.84 2.16 4.43
C PHE A 96 -3.43 1.61 3.06
N ASP A 97 -3.44 0.30 2.87
CA ASP A 97 -3.09 -0.30 1.58
C ASP A 97 -4.09 0.08 0.47
N GLU A 98 -5.38 0.15 0.80
CA GLU A 98 -6.46 0.51 -0.12
C GLU A 98 -6.64 2.03 -0.22
N GLY A 99 -6.50 2.75 0.89
CA GLY A 99 -6.88 4.15 1.05
C GLY A 99 -5.75 5.10 1.47
N GLY A 100 -4.49 4.68 1.42
CA GLY A 100 -3.36 5.44 1.96
C GLY A 100 -2.98 6.67 1.13
N VAL A 101 -2.74 7.78 1.83
CA VAL A 101 -2.17 9.01 1.28
C VAL A 101 -0.98 9.43 2.15
N ILE A 102 0.19 9.61 1.55
CA ILE A 102 1.35 10.18 2.22
C ILE A 102 1.34 11.68 1.98
N THR A 103 1.36 12.47 3.04
CA THR A 103 1.46 13.93 2.96
C THR A 103 2.80 14.37 3.51
N VAL A 104 3.60 14.97 2.66
CA VAL A 104 4.87 15.58 3.07
C VAL A 104 4.59 16.99 3.56
N VAL A 105 5.07 17.32 4.75
CA VAL A 105 4.89 18.64 5.38
C VAL A 105 6.22 19.28 5.73
N ALA A 106 6.35 20.58 5.53
CA ALA A 106 7.47 21.36 6.03
C ALA A 106 7.42 21.52 7.55
N GLU A 107 8.48 22.08 8.14
CA GLU A 107 8.58 22.33 9.59
C GLU A 107 7.50 23.28 10.12
N ASP A 108 7.04 24.22 9.28
CA ASP A 108 5.94 25.13 9.60
C ASP A 108 4.54 24.50 9.45
N GLY A 109 4.47 23.22 9.09
CA GLY A 109 3.23 22.46 8.88
C GLY A 109 2.60 22.64 7.50
N SER A 110 3.19 23.44 6.61
CA SER A 110 2.69 23.59 5.24
C SER A 110 2.85 22.28 4.45
N VAL A 111 1.85 21.97 3.61
CA VAL A 111 1.87 20.76 2.77
C VAL A 111 2.74 21.02 1.54
N ILE A 112 3.77 20.20 1.36
CA ILE A 112 4.66 20.25 0.19
C ILE A 112 4.06 19.43 -0.95
N THR A 113 3.68 18.17 -0.67
CA THR A 113 3.15 17.25 -1.68
C THR A 113 2.32 16.14 -1.05
N ARG A 114 1.47 15.51 -1.86
CA ARG A 114 0.69 14.32 -1.50
C ARG A 114 0.95 13.20 -2.49
N HIS A 115 1.19 12.00 -1.97
CA HIS A 115 1.37 10.79 -2.75
C HIS A 115 0.27 9.79 -2.40
N ILE A 116 -0.54 9.42 -3.39
CA ILE A 116 -1.56 8.40 -3.22
C ILE A 116 -0.88 7.04 -3.38
N ILE A 117 -0.95 6.23 -2.34
CA ILE A 117 -0.48 4.84 -2.35
C ILE A 117 -1.65 3.84 -2.25
N GLY A 118 -2.82 4.33 -1.83
CA GLY A 118 -4.05 3.57 -1.78
C GLY A 118 -4.53 3.20 -3.18
N HIS A 119 -4.35 1.95 -3.58
CA HIS A 119 -4.70 1.50 -4.93
C HIS A 119 -6.21 1.59 -5.22
N ALA A 120 -7.07 1.46 -4.20
CA ALA A 120 -8.52 1.60 -4.36
C ALA A 120 -8.94 3.07 -4.60
N ILE A 121 -8.15 4.05 -4.13
CA ILE A 121 -8.41 5.47 -4.42
C ILE A 121 -8.35 5.72 -5.94
N PHE A 122 -7.32 5.18 -6.62
CA PHE A 122 -7.20 5.33 -8.07
C PHE A 122 -8.38 4.72 -8.83
N GLU A 123 -8.86 3.56 -8.38
CA GLU A 123 -10.06 2.94 -8.94
C GLU A 123 -11.28 3.86 -8.82
N LEU A 124 -11.52 4.43 -7.63
CA LEU A 124 -12.65 5.34 -7.40
C LEU A 124 -12.53 6.61 -8.24
N ILE A 125 -11.32 7.18 -8.38
CA ILE A 125 -11.07 8.35 -9.25
C ILE A 125 -11.39 7.99 -10.71
N CYS A 126 -10.88 6.88 -11.23
CA CYS A 126 -11.15 6.45 -12.61
C CYS A 126 -12.63 6.16 -12.88
N GLN A 127 -13.35 5.71 -11.86
CA GLN A 127 -14.80 5.49 -11.92
C GLN A 127 -15.61 6.77 -11.63
N LYS A 128 -14.96 7.93 -11.46
CA LYS A 128 -15.58 9.22 -11.14
C LYS A 128 -16.41 9.19 -9.85
N GLN A 129 -16.04 8.33 -8.90
CA GLN A 129 -16.68 8.22 -7.59
C GLN A 129 -15.99 9.14 -6.58
N LEU A 130 -16.23 10.44 -6.73
CA LEU A 130 -15.69 11.49 -5.87
C LEU A 130 -16.81 12.10 -5.00
N PRO A 131 -16.48 12.66 -3.81
CA PRO A 131 -15.14 12.73 -3.22
C PRO A 131 -14.70 11.41 -2.58
N VAL A 132 -13.39 11.17 -2.55
CA VAL A 132 -12.80 9.98 -1.89
C VAL A 132 -12.17 10.38 -0.56
N ARG A 133 -12.39 9.57 0.48
CA ARG A 133 -11.70 9.71 1.76
C ARG A 133 -10.53 8.73 1.81
N GLY A 134 -9.35 9.25 2.16
CA GLY A 134 -8.14 8.46 2.36
C GLY A 134 -7.62 8.54 3.81
N MET A 135 -6.83 7.54 4.17
CA MET A 135 -6.08 7.46 5.42
C MET A 135 -4.74 8.15 5.26
N GLN A 136 -4.53 9.24 5.99
CA GLN A 136 -3.34 10.08 5.82
C GLN A 136 -2.20 9.67 6.75
N LEU A 137 -1.00 9.53 6.18
CA LEU A 137 0.27 9.45 6.89
C LEU A 137 1.05 10.74 6.64
N VAL A 138 1.36 11.48 7.71
CA VAL A 138 2.17 12.70 7.62
C VAL A 138 3.64 12.36 7.76
N VAL A 139 4.46 12.86 6.83
CA VAL A 139 5.93 12.71 6.85
C VAL A 139 6.52 14.13 6.88
N PRO A 140 7.04 14.58 8.02
CA PRO A 140 7.76 15.84 8.10
C PRO A 140 9.04 15.83 7.26
N THR A 141 9.43 16.97 6.70
CA THR A 141 10.63 17.09 5.85
C THR A 141 11.92 16.68 6.54
N ASN A 142 12.02 16.84 7.87
CA ASN A 142 13.20 16.48 8.63
C ASN A 142 13.40 14.95 8.77
N GLU A 143 12.40 14.13 8.43
CA GLU A 143 12.53 12.68 8.35
C GLU A 143 13.05 12.22 6.99
N LEU A 144 13.01 13.09 5.99
CA LEU A 144 13.58 12.83 4.68
C LEU A 144 15.09 13.11 4.72
N GLN A 145 15.90 12.43 3.90
CA GLN A 145 17.36 12.60 3.94
C GLN A 145 17.75 14.07 3.63
N PRO A 146 18.81 14.62 4.25
CA PRO A 146 19.16 16.04 4.19
C PRO A 146 19.67 16.54 2.82
N GLU A 147 19.86 15.65 1.85
CA GLU A 147 20.46 15.95 0.55
C GLU A 147 19.43 16.61 -0.40
N GLY A 148 19.21 17.92 -0.24
CA GLY A 148 18.70 18.76 -1.34
C GLY A 148 17.19 19.05 -1.35
N VAL A 149 16.78 19.99 -0.48
CA VAL A 149 15.43 20.56 -0.43
C VAL A 149 14.94 21.15 -1.75
N ALA A 150 15.85 21.51 -2.65
CA ALA A 150 15.54 22.10 -3.95
C ALA A 150 14.99 21.11 -5.01
N SER A 151 14.95 19.80 -4.71
CA SER A 151 14.66 18.74 -5.70
C SER A 151 13.58 17.74 -5.31
N TRP A 152 12.71 18.04 -4.33
CA TRP A 152 11.60 17.18 -3.85
C TRP A 152 10.47 16.96 -4.89
N GLN A 153 10.83 16.61 -6.13
CA GLN A 153 9.94 16.21 -7.21
C GLN A 153 10.49 14.96 -7.89
N GLY A 154 9.60 14.11 -8.39
CA GLY A 154 9.99 12.99 -9.23
C GLY A 154 10.52 11.75 -8.46
N PRO A 155 11.26 10.86 -9.15
CA PRO A 155 11.53 9.50 -8.66
C PRO A 155 12.35 9.39 -7.36
N ALA A 156 13.25 10.33 -7.09
CA ALA A 156 14.09 10.30 -5.89
C ALA A 156 13.26 10.47 -4.61
N LEU A 157 12.37 11.47 -4.58
CA LEU A 157 11.42 11.65 -3.48
C LEU A 157 10.55 10.41 -3.30
N THR A 158 10.03 9.84 -4.40
CA THR A 158 9.22 8.61 -4.33
C THR A 158 9.98 7.45 -3.68
N ALA A 159 11.26 7.25 -4.03
CA ALA A 159 12.09 6.20 -3.43
C ALA A 159 12.35 6.44 -1.93
N ASP A 160 12.58 7.68 -1.52
CA ASP A 160 12.77 8.03 -0.11
C ASP A 160 11.50 7.84 0.71
N LEU A 161 10.37 8.30 0.20
CA LEU A 161 9.07 8.05 0.81
C LEU A 161 8.81 6.55 0.92
N ASP A 162 9.09 5.78 -0.12
CA ASP A 162 8.93 4.32 -0.09
C ASP A 162 9.74 3.68 1.05
N ARG A 163 11.00 4.08 1.23
CA ARG A 163 11.85 3.58 2.32
C ARG A 163 11.35 4.00 3.71
N ILE A 164 10.98 5.27 3.87
CA ILE A 164 10.56 5.83 5.17
C ILE A 164 9.24 5.23 5.62
N VAL A 165 8.26 5.15 4.72
CA VAL A 165 6.95 4.57 4.99
C VAL A 165 7.09 3.08 5.30
N ALA A 166 7.88 2.34 4.53
CA ALA A 166 8.19 0.94 4.84
C ALA A 166 8.80 0.77 6.24
N THR A 167 9.72 1.66 6.64
CA THR A 167 10.35 1.64 7.96
C THR A 167 9.34 1.92 9.08
N LYS A 168 8.47 2.92 8.91
CA LYS A 168 7.40 3.23 9.87
C LYS A 168 6.43 2.05 10.04
N ILE A 169 6.06 1.38 8.95
CA ILE A 169 5.20 0.18 8.98
C ILE A 169 5.87 -0.96 9.75
N ARG A 170 7.15 -1.24 9.46
CA ARG A 170 7.90 -2.30 10.17
C ARG A 170 7.98 -2.06 11.67
N ASN A 171 8.25 -0.82 12.05
CA ASN A 171 8.43 -0.41 13.45
C ASN A 171 7.12 -0.16 14.19
N GLN A 172 5.96 -0.36 13.55
CA GLN A 172 4.64 -0.03 14.09
C GLN A 172 4.49 1.43 14.57
N VAL A 173 5.36 2.33 14.11
CA VAL A 173 5.25 3.78 14.32
C VAL A 173 4.25 4.38 13.31
N PHE A 174 3.48 3.51 12.66
CA PHE A 174 2.35 3.85 11.82
C PHE A 174 1.15 4.23 12.70
N THR A 175 1.30 5.30 13.47
CA THR A 175 0.18 5.98 14.13
C THR A 175 -0.49 6.86 13.11
N THR A 176 -1.53 6.33 12.47
CA THR A 176 -2.38 7.19 11.65
C THR A 176 -3.14 8.13 12.55
N SER A 177 -2.92 9.43 12.37
CA SER A 177 -3.91 10.40 12.79
C SER A 177 -5.24 10.01 12.14
N HIS A 178 -6.36 10.13 12.85
CA HIS A 178 -7.69 9.97 12.27
C HIS A 178 -8.02 11.09 11.25
N ALA A 179 -7.02 11.89 10.84
CA ALA A 179 -7.17 12.89 9.80
C ALA A 179 -7.45 12.17 8.47
N SER A 180 -8.72 12.18 8.08
CA SER A 180 -9.14 11.80 6.75
C SER A 180 -8.70 12.89 5.78
N CYS A 181 -7.98 12.53 4.73
CA CYS A 181 -7.75 13.42 3.60
C CYS A 181 -8.95 13.31 2.63
N LEU A 182 -9.54 14.45 2.26
CA LEU A 182 -10.58 14.51 1.23
C LEU A 182 -9.92 14.78 -0.12
N ILE A 183 -10.13 13.89 -1.08
CA ILE A 183 -9.68 14.07 -2.46
C ILE A 183 -10.88 14.53 -3.28
N THR A 184 -10.77 15.74 -3.83
CA THR A 184 -11.75 16.39 -4.71
C THR A 184 -11.15 16.60 -6.09
N ASN A 185 -11.99 16.99 -7.06
CA ASN A 185 -11.51 17.53 -8.34
C ASN A 185 -10.71 18.82 -8.14
#